data_AF-A0A968FST2-F1
#
_entry.id   AF-A0A968FST2-F1
#
_cell.length_a   1.000
_cell.length_b   1.000
_cell.length_c   1.000
_cell.angle_alpha   90.00
_cell.angle_beta   90.00
_cell.angle_gamma   90.00
#
_symmetry.space_group_name_H-M   'P 1'
#
loop_
_entity.id
_entity.type
_entity.pdbx_description
1 polymer ?
#
loop_
_entity_poly.entity_id
_entity_poly.type
_entity_poly.pdbx_seq_one_letter_code
_entity_poly.pdbx_strand_id
1 'polypeptide(L)'
;DRSTITQLAQMAKTSLIRMREALDDPPYNFYLHTSPLHEETGTYYHWHIEIMPKLTKLAGFEKGTGFYINPTLPEEAAAVLRNIKL
;
A
#
# COMPACT_ATOMS: atom_id res chain seq x y z
N ASP A 1 5.88 4.63 21.12
CA ASP A 1 4.99 5.53 21.90
C ASP A 1 3.53 5.23 21.58
N ARG A 2 2.62 5.32 22.56
CA ARG A 2 1.20 4.94 22.40
C ARG A 2 0.45 5.94 21.50
N SER A 3 0.86 7.21 21.48
CA SER A 3 0.28 8.22 20.60
C SER A 3 0.57 7.90 19.14
N THR A 4 1.83 7.59 18.82
CA THR A 4 2.25 7.21 17.45
C THR A 4 1.48 6.01 16.92
N ILE A 5 1.27 4.97 17.74
CA ILE A 5 0.51 3.77 17.34
C ILE A 5 -0.95 4.14 17.05
N THR A 6 -1.55 5.01 17.87
CA THR A 6 -2.93 5.47 17.65
C THR A 6 -3.06 6.25 16.35
N GLN A 7 -2.12 7.14 16.07
CA GLN A 7 -2.07 7.92 14.82
C GLN A 7 -1.90 7.00 13.60
N LEU A 8 -1.00 6.02 13.69
CA LEU A 8 -0.80 5.03 12.63
C LEU A 8 -2.07 4.23 12.37
N ALA A 9 -2.75 3.75 13.42
CA ALA A 9 -4.00 3.02 13.30
C ALA A 9 -5.09 3.87 12.62
N GLN A 10 -5.18 5.15 12.97
CA GLN A 10 -6.11 6.09 12.33
C GLN A 10 -5.78 6.30 10.85
N MET A 11 -4.50 6.49 10.50
CA MET A 11 -4.06 6.63 9.12
C MET A 11 -4.35 5.37 8.30
N ALA A 12 -4.00 4.19 8.81
CA ALA A 12 -4.26 2.91 8.15
C ALA A 12 -5.75 2.68 7.92
N LYS A 13 -6.60 2.91 8.94
CA LYS A 13 -8.06 2.82 8.82
C LYS A 13 -8.59 3.76 7.74
N THR A 14 -8.14 5.01 7.74
CA THR A 14 -8.53 6.04 6.77
C THR A 14 -8.17 5.60 5.35
N SER A 15 -6.96 5.11 5.13
CA SER A 15 -6.51 4.61 3.83
C SER A 15 -7.33 3.41 3.35
N LEU A 16 -7.62 2.45 4.23
CA LEU A 16 -8.40 1.25 3.90
C LEU A 16 -9.85 1.57 3.56
N ILE A 17 -10.50 2.48 4.29
CA ILE A 17 -11.88 2.90 3.97
C ILE A 17 -11.89 3.62 2.63
N ARG A 18 -10.96 4.54 2.36
CA ARG A 18 -10.89 5.22 1.06
C ARG A 18 -10.68 4.26 -0.09
N MET A 19 -9.81 3.27 0.08
CA MET A 19 -9.59 2.21 -0.92
C MET A 19 -10.86 1.38 -1.15
N ARG A 20 -11.57 1.01 -0.08
CA ARG A 20 -12.84 0.28 -0.15
C ARG A 20 -13.88 1.03 -0.97
N GLU A 21 -14.12 2.30 -0.66
CA GLU A 21 -15.12 3.12 -1.36
C GLU A 21 -14.70 3.42 -2.81
N ALA A 22 -13.40 3.62 -3.08
CA ALA A 22 -12.90 3.93 -4.41
C ALA A 22 -12.90 2.74 -5.37
N LEU A 23 -12.74 1.51 -4.85
CA LEU A 23 -12.44 0.32 -5.64
C LEU A 23 -13.47 -0.82 -5.47
N ASP A 24 -14.64 -0.54 -4.90
CA ASP A 24 -15.72 -1.51 -4.66
C ASP A 24 -15.31 -2.71 -3.78
N ASP A 25 -14.71 -2.39 -2.62
CA ASP A 25 -14.33 -3.35 -1.57
C ASP A 25 -13.48 -4.55 -2.05
N PRO A 26 -12.33 -4.32 -2.70
CA PRO A 26 -11.54 -5.40 -3.26
C PRO A 26 -10.78 -6.15 -2.14
N PRO A 27 -10.49 -7.45 -2.32
CA PRO A 27 -9.51 -8.12 -1.48
C PRO A 27 -8.14 -7.46 -1.63
N TYR A 28 -7.40 -7.34 -0.53
CA TYR A 28 -6.07 -6.71 -0.52
C TYR A 28 -5.08 -7.53 0.31
N ASN A 29 -3.79 -7.29 0.08
CA ASN A 29 -2.72 -7.71 0.97
C ASN A 29 -2.18 -6.50 1.75
N PHE A 30 -1.67 -6.75 2.96
CA PHE A 30 -1.08 -5.75 3.84
C PHE A 30 0.31 -6.22 4.28
N TYR A 31 1.34 -5.47 3.92
CA TYR A 31 2.73 -5.82 4.17
C TYR A 31 3.40 -4.80 5.10
N LEU A 32 4.16 -5.29 6.06
CA LEU A 32 5.06 -4.48 6.87
C LEU A 32 6.49 -4.67 6.35
N HIS A 33 7.06 -3.62 5.79
CA HIS A 33 8.46 -3.57 5.39
C HIS A 33 9.26 -3.00 6.55
N THR A 34 10.08 -3.83 7.21
CA THR A 34 10.93 -3.44 8.33
C THR A 34 12.38 -3.89 8.10
N SER A 35 13.32 -3.32 8.84
CA SER A 35 14.73 -3.68 8.72
C SER A 35 14.96 -5.16 9.08
N PRO A 36 15.96 -5.82 8.45
CA PRO A 36 16.43 -7.13 8.89
C PRO A 36 16.84 -7.11 10.37
N LEU A 37 16.73 -8.25 11.05
CA LEU A 37 16.98 -8.34 12.49
C LEU A 37 18.47 -8.24 12.88
N HIS A 38 19.38 -8.64 11.98
CA HIS A 38 20.81 -8.81 12.28
C HIS A 38 21.73 -7.96 11.40
N GLU A 39 21.17 -6.99 10.67
CA GLU A 39 21.95 -6.10 9.81
C GLU A 39 21.64 -4.65 10.17
N GLU A 40 22.69 -3.84 10.27
CA GLU A 40 22.54 -2.39 10.45
C GLU A 40 22.21 -1.75 9.11
N THR A 41 20.94 -1.40 8.91
CA THR A 41 20.49 -0.74 7.68
C THR A 41 20.79 0.76 7.64
N GLY A 42 21.35 1.33 8.71
CA GLY A 42 21.69 2.75 8.79
C GLY A 42 20.56 3.69 8.41
N THR A 43 20.89 4.80 7.73
CA THR A 43 19.97 5.88 7.38
C THR A 43 19.29 5.72 6.02
N TYR A 44 19.67 4.72 5.22
CA TYR A 44 19.10 4.52 3.88
C TYR A 44 17.78 3.75 3.89
N TYR A 45 17.41 3.12 5.02
CA TYR A 45 16.17 2.35 5.14
C TYR A 45 15.19 3.02 6.12
N HIS A 46 13.93 3.14 5.70
CA HIS A 46 12.83 3.58 6.55
C HIS A 46 11.70 2.55 6.42
N TRP A 47 11.28 2.00 7.56
CA TRP A 47 10.14 1.09 7.60
C TRP A 47 8.89 1.78 7.04
N HIS A 48 8.02 1.00 6.40
CA HIS A 48 6.74 1.47 5.90
C HIS A 48 5.75 0.31 5.78
N ILE A 49 4.50 0.65 5.51
CA ILE A 49 3.43 -0.31 5.24
C ILE A 49 3.03 -0.18 3.78
N GLU A 50 2.87 -1.32 3.11
CA GLU A 50 2.34 -1.39 1.74
C GLU A 50 0.97 -2.05 1.76
N ILE A 51 0.01 -1.45 1.05
CA ILE A 51 -1.35 -1.97 0.86
C ILE A 51 -1.54 -2.23 -0.62
N MET A 52 -1.77 -3.49 -0.99
CA MET A 52 -1.85 -3.90 -2.39
C MET A 52 -3.25 -4.49 -2.69
N PRO A 53 -4.18 -3.71 -3.27
CA PRO A 53 -5.48 -4.24 -3.70
C PRO A 53 -5.31 -5.19 -4.89
N LYS A 54 -6.06 -6.29 -4.89
CA LYS A 54 -6.05 -7.30 -5.97
C LYS A 54 -7.07 -6.94 -7.04
N LEU A 55 -6.66 -6.11 -8.00
CA LEU A 55 -7.54 -5.61 -9.06
C LEU A 55 -7.47 -6.43 -10.35
N THR A 56 -6.32 -7.04 -10.64
CA THR A 56 -6.08 -7.82 -11.86
C THR A 56 -5.33 -9.11 -11.56
N LYS A 57 -5.34 -10.06 -12.51
CA LYS A 57 -4.55 -11.29 -12.42
C LYS A 57 -3.23 -11.09 -13.16
N LEU A 58 -2.12 -11.48 -12.53
CA LEU A 58 -0.80 -11.51 -13.17
C LEU A 58 -0.79 -12.48 -14.36
N ALA A 59 -0.35 -12.00 -15.52
CA ALA A 59 -0.25 -12.78 -16.74
C ALA A 59 1.15 -13.40 -16.91
N GLY A 60 1.41 -13.95 -18.10
CA GLY A 60 2.68 -14.62 -18.40
C GLY A 60 3.88 -13.68 -18.42
N PHE A 61 3.68 -12.41 -18.81
CA PHE A 61 4.75 -11.42 -18.84
C PHE A 61 5.27 -11.10 -17.43
N GLU A 62 4.38 -10.77 -16.50
CA GLU A 62 4.77 -10.41 -15.14
C GLU A 62 5.41 -11.59 -14.41
N LYS A 63 4.85 -12.80 -14.58
CA LYS A 63 5.41 -14.02 -14.00
C LYS A 63 6.77 -14.39 -14.60
N GLY A 64 6.94 -14.20 -15.91
CA GLY A 64 8.17 -14.58 -16.62
C GLY A 64 9.31 -13.59 -16.42
N THR A 65 9.02 -12.31 -16.20
CA THR A 65 10.03 -11.25 -16.15
C THR A 65 10.22 -10.64 -14.76
N GLY A 66 9.23 -10.74 -13.87
CA GLY A 66 9.22 -10.03 -12.59
C GLY A 66 8.89 -8.54 -12.70
N PHE A 67 8.66 -8.01 -13.91
CA PHE A 67 8.18 -6.64 -14.12
C PHE A 67 6.66 -6.57 -14.05
N TYR A 68 6.16 -5.47 -13.49
CA TYR A 68 4.73 -5.22 -13.36
C TYR A 68 4.30 -4.09 -14.29
N ILE A 69 3.12 -4.23 -14.88
CA ILE A 69 2.48 -3.17 -15.65
C ILE A 69 1.42 -2.52 -14.76
N ASN A 70 1.62 -1.25 -14.43
CA ASN A 70 0.63 -0.46 -13.72
C ASN A 70 -0.18 0.39 -14.72
N PRO A 71 -1.46 0.10 -14.96
CA PRO A 71 -2.27 0.85 -15.92
C PRO A 71 -2.69 2.23 -15.39
N THR A 72 -2.58 2.48 -14.08
CA THR A 72 -3.02 3.73 -13.45
C THR A 72 -1.83 4.48 -12.90
N LEU A 73 -1.71 5.76 -13.28
CA LEU A 73 -0.66 6.62 -12.78
C LEU A 73 -0.84 6.90 -11.28
N PRO A 74 0.25 6.99 -10.49
CA PRO A 74 0.14 7.26 -9.07
C PRO A 74 -0.52 8.61 -8.76
N GLU A 75 -0.37 9.61 -9.63
CA GLU A 75 -1.02 10.92 -9.51
C GLU A 75 -2.55 10.80 -9.59
N GLU A 76 -3.04 9.98 -10.51
CA GLU A 76 -4.47 9.71 -10.68
C GLU A 76 -5.01 8.92 -9.48
N ALA A 77 -4.33 7.84 -9.09
CA ALA A 77 -4.70 7.05 -7.92
C ALA A 77 -4.77 7.89 -6.63
N ALA A 78 -3.78 8.77 -6.42
CA ALA A 78 -3.75 9.67 -5.27
C ALA A 78 -4.88 10.69 -5.30
N ALA A 79 -5.27 11.20 -6.48
CA ALA A 79 -6.40 12.11 -6.63
C ALA A 79 -7.72 11.40 -6.32
N VAL A 80 -7.93 10.19 -6.85
CA VAL A 80 -9.11 9.36 -6.60
C VAL A 80 -9.29 9.11 -5.10
N LEU A 81 -8.27 8.59 -4.43
CA LEU A 81 -8.33 8.28 -2.99
C LEU A 81 -8.54 9.55 -2.13
N ARG A 82 -7.99 10.70 -2.55
CA ARG A 82 -8.14 11.96 -1.82
C ARG A 82 -9.56 12.52 -1.87
N ASN A 83 -10.25 12.32 -2.99
CA ASN A 83 -11.57 12.86 -3.25
C ASN A 83 -12.71 12.03 -2.64
N ILE A 84 -12.41 10.84 -2.10
CA ILE A 84 -13.37 10.07 -1.31
C ILE A 84 -13.73 10.83 -0.02
N LYS A 85 -15.02 11.11 0.15
CA LYS A 85 -15.59 11.67 1.38
C LYS A 85 -15.79 10.55 2.38
N LEU A 86 -15.12 10.68 3.54
CA LEU A 86 -15.22 9.77 4.68
C LEU A 86 -16.26 10.24 5.69
#